data_AF-A0A2N0QHH3-F1
#
_entry.id   AF-A0A2N0QHH3-F1
#
_cell.length_a   1.000
_cell.length_b   1.000
_cell.length_c   1.000
_cell.angle_alpha   90.00
_cell.angle_beta   90.00
_cell.angle_gamma   90.00
#
_symmetry.space_group_name_H-M   'P 1'
#
loop_
_entity.id
_entity.type
_entity.pdbx_description
1 polymer ?
#
loop_
_entity_poly.entity_id
_entity_poly.type
_entity_poly.pdbx_seq_one_letter_code
_entity_poly.pdbx_strand_id
1 'polypeptide(L)'
;MKECWNANSLKRPGANTLCNKIQKTILYYQNMSDELIKSEIDNLEMNKVEENYTSSRSFTSKIHNFGNLSEPRNATEEEQEGIPV
;
A
#
# COMPACT_ATOMS: atom_id res chain seq x y z
N MET A 1 -0.72 -2.84 5.90
CA MET A 1 -0.29 -2.50 4.52
C MET A 1 0.31 -3.68 3.77
N LYS A 2 1.21 -4.47 4.39
CA LYS A 2 1.85 -5.62 3.71
C LYS A 2 0.89 -6.70 3.17
N GLU A 3 -0.34 -6.77 3.67
CA GLU A 3 -1.34 -7.72 3.20
C GLU A 3 -2.17 -7.19 2.02
N CYS A 4 -2.27 -5.86 1.86
CA CYS A 4 -3.17 -5.22 0.88
C CYS A 4 -2.62 -5.31 -0.55
N TRP A 5 -1.31 -5.39 -0.71
CA TRP A 5 -0.58 -5.54 -1.98
C TRP A 5 -0.18 -6.99 -2.31
N ASN A 6 -0.81 -8.00 -1.70
CA ASN A 6 -0.53 -9.40 -2.03
C ASN A 6 -0.81 -9.66 -3.52
N ALA A 7 0.07 -10.37 -4.24
CA ALA A 7 -0.12 -10.69 -5.66
C ALA A 7 -1.39 -11.51 -5.89
N ASN A 8 -1.71 -12.42 -4.96
CA ASN A 8 -2.94 -13.19 -4.99
C ASN A 8 -4.09 -12.36 -4.38
N SER A 9 -5.11 -12.08 -5.19
CA SER A 9 -6.29 -11.30 -4.79
C SER A 9 -7.07 -11.92 -3.63
N LEU A 10 -7.15 -13.26 -3.55
CA LEU A 10 -7.84 -13.98 -2.47
C LEU A 10 -7.14 -13.85 -1.12
N LYS A 11 -5.84 -13.54 -1.13
CA LYS A 11 -5.05 -13.31 0.08
C LYS A 11 -5.11 -11.86 0.56
N ARG A 12 -5.67 -10.94 -0.24
CA ARG A 12 -5.87 -9.54 0.18
C ARG A 12 -7.04 -9.48 1.16
N PRO A 13 -6.93 -8.70 2.24
CA PRO A 13 -8.07 -8.47 3.12
C PRO A 13 -9.17 -7.74 2.34
N GLY A 14 -10.41 -8.20 2.49
CA GLY A 14 -11.58 -7.48 1.98
C GLY A 14 -11.77 -6.13 2.67
N ALA A 15 -12.57 -5.25 2.06
CA ALA A 15 -12.79 -3.88 2.54
C ALA A 15 -13.29 -3.83 4.00
N ASN A 16 -14.28 -4.67 4.35
CA ASN A 16 -14.81 -4.73 5.71
C ASN A 16 -13.76 -5.21 6.72
N THR A 17 -12.95 -6.22 6.37
CA THR A 17 -11.87 -6.72 7.22
C THR A 17 -10.82 -5.63 7.46
N LEU A 18 -10.43 -4.90 6.42
CA LEU A 18 -9.49 -3.79 6.54
C LEU A 18 -10.07 -2.66 7.41
N CYS A 19 -11.33 -2.28 7.20
CA CYS A 19 -12.02 -1.28 8.00
C CYS A 19 -12.04 -1.65 9.48
N ASN A 20 -12.38 -2.90 9.80
CA ASN A 20 -12.38 -3.41 11.17
C ASN A 20 -10.98 -3.38 11.81
N LYS A 21 -9.92 -3.71 11.05
CA LYS A 21 -8.53 -3.62 11.55
C LYS A 21 -8.18 -2.17 11.90
N ILE A 22 -8.51 -1.21 11.01
CA ILE A 22 -8.25 0.21 11.23
C ILE A 22 -9.02 0.74 12.44
N GLN A 23 -10.31 0.42 12.55
CA GLN A 23 -11.13 0.85 13.70
C GLN A 23 -10.58 0.33 15.02
N LYS A 24 -10.14 -0.94 15.07
CA LYS A 24 -9.51 -1.51 16.27
C LYS A 24 -8.23 -0.76 16.65
N THR A 25 -7.40 -0.43 15.67
CA THR A 25 -6.19 0.36 15.89
C THR A 25 -6.52 1.75 16.43
N ILE A 26 -7.49 2.45 15.83
CA ILE A 26 -7.93 3.76 16.31
C ILE A 26 -8.45 3.68 17.75
N LEU A 27 -9.30 2.70 18.05
CA LEU A 27 -9.86 2.50 19.39
C LEU A 27 -8.77 2.19 20.42
N TYR A 28 -7.76 1.39 20.05
CA TYR A 28 -6.62 1.11 20.91
C TYR A 28 -5.89 2.39 21.32
N TYR A 29 -5.57 3.26 20.35
CA TYR A 29 -4.89 4.52 20.63
C TYR A 29 -5.77 5.54 21.35
N GLN A 30 -7.08 5.56 21.09
CA GLN A 30 -8.03 6.44 21.83
C GLN A 30 -8.14 6.07 23.31
N ASN A 31 -7.98 4.79 23.65
CA ASN A 31 -8.05 4.32 25.02
C ASN A 31 -6.69 4.33 25.74
N MET A 32 -5.62 4.73 25.05
CA MET A 32 -4.27 4.77 25.60
C MET A 32 -4.02 6.12 26.27
N SER A 33 -3.18 6.17 27.31
CA SER A 33 -2.79 7.42 27.94
C SER A 33 -1.79 8.19 27.09
N ASP A 34 -1.78 9.53 27.22
CA ASP A 34 -0.88 10.42 26.49
C ASP A 34 0.61 10.07 26.69
N GLU A 35 0.98 9.54 27.86
CA GLU A 35 2.35 9.13 28.18
C GLU A 35 2.81 7.89 27.39
N LEU A 36 1.92 6.90 27.23
CA LEU A 36 2.19 5.70 26.43
C LEU A 36 2.21 6.04 24.94
N ILE A 37 1.29 6.89 24.49
CA ILE A 37 1.27 7.39 23.10
C ILE A 37 2.58 8.10 22.78
N LYS A 38 3.05 8.98 23.69
CA LYS A 38 4.32 9.68 23.52
C LYS A 38 5.50 8.73 23.42
N SER A 39 5.58 7.71 24.27
CA SER A 39 6.65 6.70 24.19
C SER A 39 6.62 5.89 22.89
N GLU A 40 5.44 5.55 22.38
CA GLU A 40 5.27 4.84 21.10
C GLU A 40 5.73 5.72 19.92
N ILE A 41 5.37 7.01 19.94
CA ILE A 41 5.78 8.02 18.95
C ILE A 41 7.30 8.24 19.00
N ASP A 42 7.88 8.34 20.20
CA ASP A 42 9.32 8.54 20.39
C ASP A 42 10.14 7.30 19.94
N ASN A 43 9.55 6.09 20.02
CA ASN A 43 10.14 4.85 19.49
C ASN A 43 9.96 4.67 17.97
N LEU A 44 9.02 5.40 17.36
CA LEU A 44 8.84 5.40 15.92
C LEU A 44 9.90 6.31 15.30
N GLU A 45 11.05 5.72 14.94
CA GLU A 45 12.22 6.36 14.30
C GLU A 45 11.91 7.14 12.98
N MET A 46 10.65 7.27 12.59
CA MET A 46 10.20 7.97 11.38
C MET A 46 9.97 9.48 11.54
N ASN A 47 9.89 10.02 12.76
CA ASN A 47 9.50 11.43 12.94
C ASN A 47 10.68 12.44 12.93
N LYS A 48 11.87 12.02 12.49
CA LYS A 48 12.95 12.96 12.09
C LYS A 48 12.90 13.35 10.61
N VAL A 49 11.82 13.04 9.90
CA VAL A 49 11.57 13.65 8.60
C VAL A 49 10.93 15.00 8.86
N GLU A 50 11.76 16.04 8.84
CA GLU A 50 11.37 17.44 8.80
C GLU A 50 10.04 17.60 8.02
N GLU A 51 8.99 18.02 8.73
CA GLU A 51 7.66 18.31 8.17
C GLU A 51 7.74 19.55 7.27
N ASN A 52 8.37 19.38 6.11
CA ASN A 52 8.25 20.29 4.99
C ASN A 52 6.90 20.02 4.29
N TYR A 53 5.79 20.07 5.04
CA TYR A 53 4.42 19.97 4.48
C TYR A 53 4.05 21.20 3.65
N THR A 54 4.94 22.21 3.61
CA THR A 54 4.97 23.28 2.61
C THR A 54 5.85 22.91 1.41
N SER A 55 5.79 21.66 0.95
CA SER A 55 6.31 21.34 -0.39
C SER A 55 5.28 21.82 -1.41
N SER A 56 5.29 23.12 -1.72
CA SER A 56 4.93 23.61 -3.06
C SER A 56 5.97 23.15 -4.08
N ARG A 57 6.49 21.94 -3.93
CA ARG A 57 7.46 21.32 -4.80
C ARG A 57 6.66 20.80 -5.96
N SER A 58 6.42 21.73 -6.87
CA SER A 58 6.11 21.49 -8.27
C SER A 58 6.53 20.08 -8.66
N PHE A 59 5.55 19.18 -8.77
CA PHE A 59 5.74 17.88 -9.37
C PHE A 59 6.09 18.13 -10.84
N THR A 60 7.34 18.47 -11.13
CA THR A 60 7.89 18.35 -12.47
C THR A 60 8.20 16.88 -12.72
N SER A 61 7.20 16.00 -12.53
CA SER A 61 7.31 14.63 -13.00
C SER A 61 7.47 14.70 -14.50
N LYS A 62 8.66 14.33 -15.00
CA LYS A 62 8.90 14.18 -16.43
C LYS A 62 7.94 13.11 -16.95
N ILE A 63 7.11 13.47 -17.93
CA ILE A 63 6.30 12.51 -18.67
C ILE A 63 7.27 11.65 -19.49
N HIS A 64 7.36 10.37 -19.15
CA HIS A 64 8.13 9.41 -19.93
C HIS A 64 7.23 8.78 -20.99
N ASN A 65 7.48 9.10 -22.26
CA ASN A 65 6.80 8.45 -23.38
C ASN A 65 7.50 7.10 -23.64
N PHE A 66 6.87 6.00 -23.25
CA PHE A 66 7.35 4.67 -23.61
C PHE A 66 7.02 4.41 -25.08
N GLY A 67 8.03 4.49 -25.96
CA GLY A 67 7.95 4.00 -27.34
C GLY A 67 8.46 2.56 -27.42
N ASN A 68 7.79 1.71 -28.21
CA ASN A 68 8.07 0.28 -28.36
C ASN A 68 7.96 -0.54 -27.05
N LEU A 69 6.81 -0.50 -26.40
CA LEU A 69 6.48 -1.54 -25.41
C LEU A 69 6.36 -2.89 -26.14
N SER A 70 6.97 -3.93 -25.58
CA SER A 70 6.72 -5.31 -26.02
C SER A 70 5.22 -5.60 -25.93
N GLU A 71 4.72 -6.45 -26.82
CA GLU A 71 3.31 -6.85 -26.80
C GLU A 71 2.91 -7.30 -25.38
N PRO A 72 1.76 -6.83 -24.86
CA PRO A 72 1.29 -7.24 -23.55
C PRO A 72 1.07 -8.75 -23.57
N ARG A 73 1.92 -9.49 -22.85
CA ARG A 73 1.74 -10.92 -22.64
C ARG A 73 0.52 -11.09 -21.73
N ASN A 74 -0.63 -11.41 -22.31
CA ASN A 74 -1.82 -11.74 -21.53
C ASN A 74 -1.51 -12.96 -20.67
N ALA A 75 -1.87 -12.92 -19.38
CA ALA A 75 -1.66 -14.03 -18.44
C ALA A 75 -2.52 -15.28 -18.75
N THR A 76 -3.31 -15.26 -19.84
CA THR A 76 -4.29 -16.30 -20.18
C THR A 76 -3.89 -17.12 -21.41
N GLU A 77 -2.81 -16.77 -22.11
CA GLU A 77 -2.48 -17.40 -23.40
C GLU A 77 -1.73 -18.75 -23.25
N GLU A 78 -1.14 -19.03 -22.08
CA GLU A 78 -0.35 -20.26 -21.87
C GLU A 78 -1.14 -21.49 -21.38
N GLU A 79 -2.46 -21.41 -21.17
CA GLU A 79 -3.26 -22.55 -20.69
C GLU A 79 -4.12 -23.25 -21.76
N GLN A 80 -4.06 -22.87 -23.05
CA GLN A 80 -4.93 -23.46 -24.08
C GLN A 80 -4.25 -24.26 -25.19
N GLU A 81 -2.92 -24.35 -25.24
CA GLU A 81 -2.24 -25.31 -26.14
C GLU A 81 -2.05 -26.67 -25.46
N GLY A 82 -3.16 -27.40 -25.24
CA GLY A 82 -3.06 -28.70 -24.56
C GLY A 82 -4.30 -29.59 -24.58
N ILE A 83 -5.24 -29.41 -25.50
CA ILE A 83 -6.33 -30.38 -25.70
C ILE A 83 -6.42 -30.72 -27.20
N PRO A 84 -5.76 -31.80 -27.67
CA PRO A 84 -6.05 -32.33 -28.98
C PRO A 84 -7.42 -33.04 -28.94
N VAL A 85 -8.22 -32.78 -29.98
CA VAL A 85 -9.48 -33.50 -30.29
C VAL A 85 -9.16 -34.91 -30.78
#